data_AF-A0A1J3GC87-F1
#
_entry.id   AF-A0A1J3GC87-F1
#
_cell.length_a   1.000
_cell.length_b   1.000
_cell.length_c   1.000
_cell.angle_alpha   90.00
_cell.angle_beta   90.00
_cell.angle_gamma   90.00
#
_symmetry.space_group_name_H-M   'P 1'
#
loop_
_entity.id
_entity.type
_entity.pdbx_description
1 polymer ?
#
loop_
_entity_poly.entity_id
_entity_poly.type
_entity_poly.pdbx_seq_one_letter_code
_entity_poly.pdbx_strand_id
1 'polypeptide(L)'
;PLMIQALQANLTHGWSNDVPSWESCQLNQTACPDPYASESVKLACKYAYRNATPGTTLGDDYFLSRLPIVEKRLAQGGIRLAATLNRIFSSKPKLAGA
;
A
#
# COMPACT_ATOMS: atom_id res chain seq x y z
N PRO A 1 -9.30 -16.22 1.01
CA PRO A 1 -9.84 -15.07 1.80
C PRO A 1 -10.41 -13.99 0.87
N LEU A 2 -11.68 -13.61 1.04
CA LEU A 2 -12.43 -12.75 0.09
C LEU A 2 -11.74 -11.40 -0.18
N MET A 3 -11.20 -10.76 0.86
CA MET A 3 -10.52 -9.48 0.73
C MET A 3 -9.25 -9.59 -0.14
N ILE A 4 -8.45 -10.65 0.02
CA ILE A 4 -7.22 -10.83 -0.79
C ILE A 4 -7.58 -10.96 -2.27
N GLN A 5 -8.61 -11.73 -2.59
CA GLN A 5 -9.05 -11.91 -3.98
C GLN A 5 -9.55 -10.59 -4.58
N ALA A 6 -10.32 -9.80 -3.82
CA ALA A 6 -10.77 -8.48 -4.25
C ALA A 6 -9.59 -7.52 -4.51
N LEU A 7 -8.60 -7.48 -3.60
CA LEU A 7 -7.40 -6.68 -3.79
C LEU A 7 -6.62 -7.11 -5.04
N GLN A 8 -6.46 -8.40 -5.26
CA GLN A 8 -5.79 -8.93 -6.46
C GLN A 8 -6.54 -8.55 -7.74
N ALA A 9 -7.87 -8.66 -7.76
CA ALA A 9 -8.68 -8.24 -8.91
C ALA A 9 -8.54 -6.74 -9.18
N ASN A 10 -8.55 -5.91 -8.13
CA ASN A 10 -8.34 -4.47 -8.25
C ASN A 10 -6.93 -4.13 -8.75
N LEU A 11 -5.89 -4.82 -8.28
CA LEU A 11 -4.53 -4.63 -8.79
C LEU A 11 -4.42 -4.91 -10.30
N THR A 12 -5.09 -5.97 -10.77
CA THR A 12 -5.07 -6.35 -12.19
C THR A 12 -5.89 -5.41 -13.07
N HIS A 13 -7.05 -4.96 -12.59
CA HIS A 13 -8.02 -4.23 -13.42
C HIS A 13 -8.22 -2.78 -12.98
N GLY A 14 -8.63 -2.54 -11.73
CA GLY A 14 -9.04 -1.23 -11.24
C GLY A 14 -7.91 -0.22 -10.97
N TRP A 15 -6.72 -0.71 -10.59
CA TRP A 15 -5.55 0.09 -10.21
C TRP A 15 -4.34 -0.19 -11.09
N SER A 16 -4.53 -0.87 -12.21
CA SER A 16 -3.45 -1.23 -13.16
C SER A 16 -2.58 -0.03 -13.56
N ASN A 17 -3.20 1.15 -13.76
CA ASN A 17 -2.49 2.38 -14.08
C ASN A 17 -1.73 3.00 -12.88
N ASP A 18 -2.16 2.71 -11.65
CA ASP A 18 -1.53 3.23 -10.44
C ASP A 18 -0.33 2.37 -10.01
N VAL A 19 -0.39 1.04 -10.23
CA VAL A 19 0.62 0.06 -9.78
C VAL A 19 2.06 0.44 -10.14
N PRO A 20 2.39 0.86 -11.38
CA PRO A 20 3.76 1.27 -11.72
C PRO A 20 4.32 2.37 -10.82
N SER A 21 3.46 3.31 -10.38
CA SER A 21 3.88 4.37 -9.47
C SER A 21 4.12 3.87 -8.04
N TRP A 22 3.49 2.77 -7.63
CA TRP A 22 3.68 2.19 -6.30
C TRP A 22 4.92 1.30 -6.21
N GLU A 23 5.29 0.65 -7.32
CA GLU A 23 6.50 -0.16 -7.44
C GLU A 23 7.77 0.69 -7.50
N SER A 24 7.66 1.85 -8.17
CA SER A 24 8.75 2.79 -8.40
C SER A 24 9.33 3.34 -7.10
N CYS A 25 10.66 3.27 -7.00
CA CYS A 25 11.45 3.94 -5.98
C CYS A 25 12.70 4.48 -6.67
N GLN A 26 12.85 5.81 -6.72
CA GLN A 26 13.88 6.48 -7.51
C GLN A 26 15.27 6.39 -6.83
N LEU A 27 16.30 6.87 -7.54
CA LEU A 27 17.65 7.11 -6.99
C LEU A 27 18.38 5.86 -6.49
N ASN A 28 18.13 4.68 -7.10
CA ASN A 28 18.73 3.40 -6.70
C ASN A 28 18.50 3.02 -5.23
N GLN A 29 17.47 3.58 -4.59
CA GLN A 29 17.12 3.24 -3.23
C GLN A 29 16.45 1.86 -3.16
N THR A 30 16.79 1.08 -2.13
CA THR A 30 16.16 -0.22 -1.89
C THR A 30 14.67 -0.09 -1.57
N ALA A 31 14.30 0.94 -0.80
CA ALA A 31 12.93 1.29 -0.45
C ALA A 31 12.79 2.80 -0.28
N CYS A 32 11.57 3.33 -0.42
CA CYS A 32 11.26 4.76 -0.32
C CYS A 32 10.30 5.03 0.87
N PRO A 33 10.72 4.83 2.13
CA PRO A 33 9.82 4.93 3.29
C PRO A 33 9.25 6.33 3.51
N ASP A 34 10.02 7.39 3.23
CA ASP A 34 9.60 8.78 3.46
C ASP A 34 8.35 9.21 2.67
N PRO A 35 8.24 8.96 1.34
CA PRO A 35 6.99 9.21 0.64
C PRO A 35 5.85 8.31 1.14
N TYR A 36 6.12 7.07 1.53
CA TYR A 36 5.07 6.18 2.06
C TYR A 36 4.50 6.72 3.37
N ALA A 37 5.36 7.22 4.26
CA ALA A 37 4.98 7.85 5.51
C ALA A 37 4.23 9.18 5.27
N SER A 38 4.68 9.97 4.29
CA SER A 38 4.04 11.21 3.87
C SER A 38 2.61 10.98 3.34
N GLU A 39 2.38 9.89 2.61
CA GLU A 39 1.03 9.48 2.20
C GLU A 39 0.19 9.05 3.42
N SER A 40 0.77 8.26 4.33
CA SER A 40 0.07 7.77 5.52
C SER A 40 -0.41 8.91 6.42
N VAL A 41 0.42 9.92 6.69
CA VAL A 41 0.00 11.07 7.52
C VAL A 41 -1.09 11.89 6.84
N LYS A 42 -1.01 12.10 5.52
CA LYS A 42 -2.07 12.78 4.75
C LYS A 42 -3.41 12.04 4.86
N LEU A 43 -3.39 10.72 4.75
CA LEU A 43 -4.59 9.89 4.88
C LEU A 43 -5.09 9.83 6.33
N ALA A 44 -4.20 9.83 7.31
CA ALA A 44 -4.58 9.90 8.71
C ALA A 44 -5.39 11.17 9.00
N CYS A 45 -4.90 12.34 8.58
CA CYS A 45 -5.63 13.60 8.74
C CYS A 45 -6.93 13.63 7.93
N LYS A 46 -6.90 13.18 6.66
CA LYS A 46 -8.06 13.28 5.77
C LYS A 46 -9.17 12.30 6.12
N TYR A 47 -8.84 11.11 6.61
CA TYR A 47 -9.78 10.01 6.79
C TYR A 47 -9.84 9.48 8.23
N ALA A 48 -8.71 9.14 8.83
CA ALA A 48 -8.69 8.45 10.12
C ALA A 48 -9.16 9.35 11.28
N TYR A 49 -8.53 10.52 11.45
CA TYR A 49 -8.90 11.44 12.53
C TYR A 49 -10.13 12.28 12.22
N ARG A 50 -10.43 12.48 10.93
CA ARG A 50 -11.53 13.33 10.51
C ARG A 50 -12.87 12.74 10.97
N ASN A 51 -13.59 13.51 11.79
CA ASN A 51 -14.88 13.17 12.37
C ASN A 51 -14.85 11.97 13.33
N ALA A 52 -13.67 11.58 13.82
CA ALA A 52 -13.49 10.55 14.85
C ALA A 52 -13.25 11.22 16.21
N THR A 53 -14.27 11.91 16.73
CA THR A 53 -14.14 12.65 17.98
C THR A 53 -14.07 11.72 19.19
N PRO A 54 -13.25 12.02 20.21
CA PRO A 54 -13.15 11.19 21.42
C PRO A 54 -14.52 10.94 22.06
N GLY A 55 -14.75 9.71 22.54
CA GLY A 55 -16.02 9.31 23.17
C GLY A 55 -17.17 9.01 22.20
N THR A 56 -16.94 9.06 20.88
CA THR A 56 -17.94 8.65 19.89
C THR A 56 -17.77 7.21 19.44
N THR A 57 -18.89 6.59 19.05
CA THR A 57 -18.89 5.26 18.43
C THR A 57 -18.83 5.40 16.92
N LEU A 58 -17.85 4.74 16.30
CA LEU A 58 -17.70 4.72 14.84
C LEU A 58 -18.56 3.61 14.25
N GLY A 59 -19.65 3.98 13.59
CA GLY A 59 -20.57 3.05 12.93
C GLY A 59 -20.32 2.89 11.43
N ASP A 60 -21.33 2.40 10.72
CA ASP A 60 -21.26 2.04 9.30
C ASP A 60 -20.80 3.17 8.40
N ASP A 61 -21.22 4.41 8.65
CA ASP A 61 -20.80 5.57 7.86
C ASP A 61 -19.28 5.76 7.89
N TYR A 62 -18.65 5.57 9.06
CA TYR A 62 -17.20 5.63 9.18
C TYR A 62 -16.56 4.42 8.51
N PHE A 63 -17.11 3.22 8.71
CA PHE A 63 -16.59 1.99 8.12
C PHE A 63 -16.60 2.05 6.57
N LEU A 64 -17.76 2.26 5.97
CA LEU A 64 -17.96 2.23 4.51
C LEU A 64 -17.13 3.30 3.80
N SER A 65 -16.98 4.48 4.40
CA SER A 65 -16.20 5.56 3.80
C SER A 65 -14.68 5.37 3.92
N ARG A 66 -14.19 4.56 4.88
CA ARG A 66 -12.76 4.34 5.12
C ARG A 66 -12.26 3.00 4.59
N LEU A 67 -13.13 2.01 4.42
CA LEU A 67 -12.78 0.69 3.89
C LEU A 67 -11.99 0.76 2.56
N PRO A 68 -12.38 1.56 1.54
CA PRO A 68 -11.61 1.66 0.30
C PRO A 68 -10.19 2.21 0.50
N ILE A 69 -9.99 3.06 1.52
CA ILE A 69 -8.67 3.61 1.86
C ILE A 69 -7.79 2.52 2.48
N VAL A 70 -8.37 1.72 3.38
CA VAL A 70 -7.69 0.56 3.98
C VAL A 70 -7.29 -0.44 2.90
N GLU A 71 -8.21 -0.80 2.01
CA GLU A 71 -7.96 -1.70 0.89
C GLU A 71 -6.82 -1.20 0.00
N LYS A 72 -6.86 0.08 -0.39
CA LYS A 72 -5.80 0.68 -1.21
C LYS A 72 -4.44 0.66 -0.50
N ARG A 73 -4.38 0.93 0.81
CA ARG A 73 -3.13 0.87 1.59
C ARG A 73 -2.59 -0.53 1.74
N LEU A 74 -3.44 -1.54 1.92
CA LEU A 74 -3.02 -2.94 1.93
C LEU A 74 -2.41 -3.36 0.59
N ALA A 75 -3.06 -3.00 -0.52
CA ALA A 75 -2.55 -3.27 -1.86
C ALA A 75 -1.21 -2.56 -2.13
N GLN A 76 -1.11 -1.27 -1.79
CA GLN A 76 0.15 -0.53 -1.89
C GLN A 76 1.26 -1.15 -1.05
N GLY A 77 0.97 -1.59 0.18
CA GLY A 77 1.93 -2.27 1.04
C GLY A 77 2.45 -3.57 0.43
N GLY A 78 1.57 -4.40 -0.11
CA GLY A 78 1.95 -5.65 -0.79
C GLY A 78 2.84 -5.42 -2.01
N ILE A 79 2.46 -4.49 -2.89
CA ILE A 79 3.24 -4.12 -4.08
C ILE A 79 4.61 -3.56 -3.70
N ARG A 80 4.68 -2.63 -2.74
CA ARG A 80 5.93 -2.01 -2.29
C ARG A 80 6.86 -3.01 -1.63
N LEU A 81 6.32 -3.93 -0.84
CA LEU A 81 7.10 -5.02 -0.24
C LEU A 81 7.69 -5.91 -1.33
N ALA A 82 6.87 -6.39 -2.27
CA ALA A 82 7.34 -7.23 -3.37
C ALA A 82 8.42 -6.53 -4.21
N ALA A 83 8.20 -5.27 -4.60
CA ALA A 83 9.17 -4.49 -5.35
C ALA A 83 10.49 -4.25 -4.57
N THR A 84 10.40 -4.03 -3.25
CA THR A 84 11.57 -3.88 -2.38
C THR A 84 12.37 -5.18 -2.30
N LEU A 85 11.70 -6.31 -2.08
CA LEU A 85 12.37 -7.62 -2.04
C LEU A 85 13.01 -7.95 -3.39
N ASN A 86 12.32 -7.65 -4.51
CA ASN A 86 12.87 -7.82 -5.84
C ASN A 86 14.18 -7.02 -6.00
N ARG A 87 14.23 -5.75 -5.58
CA ARG A 87 15.46 -4.94 -5.61
C ARG A 87 16.59 -5.51 -4.73
N ILE A 88 16.26 -6.02 -3.55
CA ILE A 88 17.24 -6.62 -2.62
C ILE A 88 17.85 -7.90 -3.22
N PHE A 89 17.03 -8.73 -3.86
CA PHE A 89 17.47 -10.04 -4.33
C PHE A 89 17.92 -10.06 -5.81
N SER A 90 17.58 -9.04 -6.60
CA SER A 90 18.07 -8.89 -7.98
C SER A 90 19.57 -8.56 -8.06
N SER A 91 20.15 -8.01 -6.98
CA SER A 91 21.57 -7.64 -6.90
C SER A 91 22.47 -8.77 -6.39
N LYS A 92 21.91 -9.90 -5.93
CA LYS A 92 22.71 -11.08 -5.65
C LYS A 92 23.14 -11.69 -6.99
N PRO A 93 24.44 -12.01 -7.19
CA PRO A 93 24.80 -12.95 -8.24
C PRO A 93 23.91 -14.17 -8.04
N LYS A 94 23.33 -14.70 -9.13
CA LYS A 94 22.86 -16.10 -9.10
C LYS A 94 24.01 -16.86 -8.44
N LEU A 95 23.77 -17.47 -7.29
CA LEU A 95 24.69 -18.46 -6.75
C LEU A 95 24.83 -19.46 -7.89
N ALA A 96 25.90 -19.31 -8.67
CA ALA A 96 26.31 -20.29 -9.63
C ALA A 96 26.46 -21.56 -8.80
N GLY A 97 25.75 -22.60 -9.23
CA GLY A 97 25.63 -23.85 -8.49
C GLY A 97 26.97 -24.28 -7.92
N ALA A 98 26.98 -24.56 -6.62
CA ALA A 98 27.92 -25.46 -6.00
C ALA A 98 27.18 -26.79 -5.79
#